data_AF-A0A2U1LST4-F1
#
_entry.id   AF-A0A2U1LST4-F1
#
_cell.length_a   1.000
_cell.length_b   1.000
_cell.length_c   1.000
_cell.angle_alpha   90.00
_cell.angle_beta   90.00
_cell.angle_gamma   90.00
#
_symmetry.space_group_name_H-M   'P 1'
#
loop_
_entity.id
_entity.type
_entity.pdbx_description
1 polymer ?
#
loop_
_entity_poly.entity_id
_entity_poly.type
_entity_poly.pdbx_seq_one_letter_code
_entity_poly.pdbx_strand_id
1 'polypeptide(L)'
;MIVQCSCNRYESYGLLCRHAFYVLRMNNVKEFPRNYLKQRWLKNAKPSRSALPRIIGASDLVRNEVLDLYEIFESTVDRLVHDLSKMAIYKDKLKELLDQAVIDIPTVPKLNGKAVMSSMLGVKEPDEQTLNNQNLRKTKGSGCFSRFKPIAEVTAEELSKRRTCGLCGQKAGHTFVPLVQPHNPSLVGKKSVRLVCPPFALRAYID
;
A
#
# COMPACT_ATOMS: atom_id res chain seq x y z
N MET A 1 27.38 11.53 37.05
CA MET A 1 26.74 12.76 36.54
C MET A 1 25.50 12.40 35.73
N ILE A 2 24.33 12.93 36.11
CA ILE A 2 23.06 12.72 35.39
C ILE A 2 22.71 14.04 34.68
N VAL A 3 22.46 13.98 33.38
CA VAL A 3 22.16 15.10 32.49
C VAL A 3 20.75 14.91 32.00
N GLN A 4 19.83 15.70 32.55
CA GLN A 4 18.44 15.73 32.10
C GLN A 4 18.29 16.87 31.10
N CYS A 5 17.64 16.58 29.97
CA CYS A 5 17.34 17.57 28.96
C CYS A 5 15.85 17.52 28.66
N SER A 6 15.21 18.68 28.60
CA SER A 6 13.78 18.82 28.27
C SER A 6 13.38 18.22 26.91
N CYS A 7 14.35 17.92 26.04
CA CYS A 7 14.10 17.25 24.77
C CYS A 7 13.76 15.76 24.91
N ASN A 8 13.95 15.16 26.09
CA ASN A 8 13.61 13.77 26.42
C ASN A 8 14.07 12.70 25.39
N ARG A 9 15.15 12.97 24.63
CA ARG A 9 15.62 12.06 23.58
C ARG A 9 16.25 10.80 24.15
N TYR A 10 16.86 10.89 25.33
CA TYR A 10 17.45 9.73 25.96
C TYR A 10 16.36 8.77 26.46
N GLU A 11 15.27 9.31 27.00
CA GLU A 11 14.10 8.58 27.46
C GLU A 11 13.34 7.95 26.27
N SER A 12 13.24 8.67 25.15
CA SER A 12 12.47 8.22 23.98
C SER A 12 13.25 7.26 23.05
N TYR A 13 14.53 7.55 22.80
CA TYR A 13 15.36 6.82 21.82
C TYR A 13 16.54 6.08 22.46
N GLY A 14 16.81 6.27 23.75
CA GLY A 14 17.98 5.69 24.43
C GLY A 14 19.31 6.35 24.04
N LEU A 15 19.28 7.50 23.36
CA LEU A 15 20.45 8.23 22.87
C LEU A 15 20.45 9.67 23.37
N LEU A 16 21.62 10.16 23.77
CA LEU A 16 21.77 11.56 24.20
C LEU A 16 21.52 12.52 23.04
N CYS A 17 20.83 13.63 23.33
CA CYS A 17 20.66 14.71 22.37
C CYS A 17 21.91 15.61 22.30
N ARG A 18 21.98 16.45 21.26
CA ARG A 18 23.05 17.47 21.12
C ARG A 18 23.22 18.35 22.37
N HIS A 19 22.12 18.66 23.07
CA HIS A 19 22.16 19.49 24.28
C HIS A 19 22.87 18.78 25.43
N ALA A 20 22.58 17.49 25.63
CA ALA A 20 23.25 16.70 26.65
C ALA A 20 24.74 16.51 26.34
N PHE A 21 25.10 16.32 25.07
CA PHE A 21 26.51 16.29 24.64
C PHE A 21 27.23 17.63 24.90
N TYR A 22 26.56 18.75 24.69
CA TYR A 22 27.13 20.06 24.98
C TYR A 22 27.41 20.23 26.48
N VAL A 23 26.46 19.84 27.34
CA VAL A 23 26.65 19.86 28.80
C VAL A 23 27.80 18.94 29.22
N LEU A 24 27.91 17.73 28.65
CA LEU A 24 29.03 16.81 28.90
C LEU A 24 30.38 17.45 28.54
N ARG A 25 30.44 18.16 27.39
CA ARG A 25 31.62 18.89 26.94
C ARG A 25 31.99 20.03 27.90
N MET A 26 31.02 20.82 28.33
CA MET A 26 31.25 21.94 29.27
C MET A 26 31.76 21.46 30.62
N ASN A 27 31.39 20.25 31.05
CA ASN A 27 31.87 19.62 32.27
C ASN A 27 33.21 18.88 32.10
N ASN A 28 33.90 19.04 30.96
CA ASN A 28 35.20 18.43 30.66
C ASN A 28 35.22 16.90 30.87
N VAL A 29 34.12 16.22 30.56
CA VAL A 29 34.02 14.76 30.67
C VAL A 29 34.87 14.11 29.57
N LYS A 30 36.00 13.52 29.97
CA LYS A 30 36.95 12.86 29.06
C LYS A 30 36.48 11.48 28.59
N GLU A 31 35.79 10.75 29.47
CA GLU A 31 35.26 9.42 29.19
C GLU A 31 33.74 9.43 29.15
N PHE A 32 33.15 8.84 28.10
CA PHE A 32 31.71 8.81 27.97
C PHE A 32 31.06 8.00 29.10
N PRO A 33 30.12 8.58 29.87
CA PRO A 33 29.59 7.90 31.05
C PRO A 33 28.82 6.62 30.68
N ARG A 34 29.19 5.49 31.31
CA ARG A 34 28.63 4.15 31.04
C ARG A 34 27.12 4.05 31.30
N ASN A 35 26.58 4.88 32.19
CA ASN A 35 25.15 4.94 32.48
C ASN A 35 24.30 5.36 31.25
N TYR A 36 24.88 6.04 30.25
CA TYR A 36 24.17 6.37 29.01
C TYR A 36 24.32 5.33 27.91
N LEU A 37 25.21 4.34 28.07
CA LEU A 37 25.37 3.22 27.14
C LEU A 37 24.30 2.16 27.42
N LYS A 38 23.16 2.24 26.70
CA LYS A 38 22.18 1.15 26.72
C LYS A 38 22.72 -0.06 25.96
N GLN A 39 22.40 -1.27 26.46
CA GLN A 39 22.86 -2.54 25.87
C GLN A 39 22.51 -2.70 24.39
N ARG A 40 21.37 -2.13 23.95
CA ARG A 40 20.94 -2.10 22.53
C ARG A 40 21.98 -1.45 21.60
N TRP A 41 22.74 -0.47 22.09
CA TRP A 41 23.68 0.33 21.29
C TRP A 41 25.14 -0.15 21.42
N LEU A 42 25.40 -1.21 22.16
CA LEU A 42 26.74 -1.80 22.27
C LEU A 42 27.01 -2.74 21.09
N LYS A 43 28.28 -2.86 20.67
CA LYS A 43 28.69 -3.81 19.60
C LYS A 43 28.31 -5.26 19.94
N ASN A 44 28.34 -5.60 21.23
CA ASN A 44 27.95 -6.91 21.76
C ASN A 44 26.50 -6.90 22.25
N ALA A 45 25.62 -6.16 21.57
CA ALA A 45 24.19 -6.21 21.84
C ALA A 45 23.71 -7.62 21.52
N LYS A 46 23.71 -8.51 22.53
CA LYS A 46 22.99 -9.79 22.46
C LYS A 46 21.58 -9.48 21.94
N PRO A 47 21.01 -10.31 21.04
CA PRO A 47 19.63 -10.15 20.61
C PRO A 47 18.79 -9.82 21.83
N SER A 48 17.99 -8.75 21.74
CA SER A 48 17.17 -8.27 22.86
C SER A 48 16.51 -9.48 23.54
N ARG A 49 16.36 -9.48 24.87
CA ARG A 49 15.62 -10.55 25.59
C ARG A 49 14.21 -10.79 25.00
N SER A 50 13.70 -9.83 24.23
CA SER A 50 12.44 -9.87 23.48
C SER A 50 12.54 -10.36 22.02
N ALA A 51 13.74 -10.58 21.48
CA ALA A 51 13.98 -10.97 20.08
C ALA A 51 13.78 -12.46 19.83
N LEU A 52 13.46 -13.24 20.87
CA LEU A 52 13.05 -14.64 20.78
C LEU A 52 11.51 -14.71 20.96
N PRO A 53 10.71 -14.37 19.92
CA PRO A 53 9.25 -14.37 20.00
C PRO A 53 8.65 -15.75 20.31
N ARG A 54 9.43 -16.82 20.16
CA ARG A 54 9.02 -18.20 20.50
C ARG A 54 9.03 -18.48 22.01
N ILE A 55 9.64 -17.62 22.83
CA ILE A 55 9.86 -17.82 24.28
C ILE A 55 9.02 -16.81 25.09
N ILE A 56 7.90 -16.35 24.55
CA ILE A 56 6.95 -15.52 25.27
C ILE A 56 6.31 -16.38 26.37
N GLY A 57 6.61 -16.08 27.64
CA GLY A 57 6.07 -16.79 28.81
C GLY A 57 6.98 -17.83 29.47
N ALA A 58 8.18 -18.14 28.93
CA ALA A 58 9.10 -19.08 29.61
C ALA A 58 9.84 -18.43 30.79
N SER A 59 10.41 -19.22 31.69
CA SER A 59 11.25 -18.73 32.81
C SER A 59 12.52 -18.02 32.32
N ASP A 60 13.06 -17.10 33.12
CA ASP A 60 14.34 -16.43 32.85
C ASP A 60 15.50 -17.43 32.66
N LEU A 61 15.48 -18.56 33.36
CA LEU A 61 16.49 -19.62 33.22
C LEU A 61 16.51 -20.21 31.80
N VAL A 62 15.32 -20.56 31.28
CA VAL A 62 15.17 -21.11 29.92
C VAL A 62 15.61 -20.10 28.87
N ARG A 63 15.30 -18.81 29.08
CA ARG A 63 15.74 -17.75 28.17
C ARG A 63 17.26 -17.61 28.14
N ASN A 64 17.91 -17.65 29.30
CA ASN A 64 19.37 -17.55 29.37
C ASN A 64 20.05 -18.74 28.68
N GLU A 65 19.57 -19.96 28.94
CA GLU A 65 20.10 -21.17 28.28
C GLU A 65 20.02 -21.06 26.75
N VAL A 66 18.89 -20.57 26.22
CA VAL A 66 18.75 -20.37 24.77
C VAL A 66 19.72 -19.31 24.24
N LEU A 67 19.93 -18.21 24.96
CA LEU A 67 20.89 -17.19 24.55
C LEU A 67 22.33 -17.73 24.54
N ASP A 68 22.69 -18.55 25.53
CA ASP A 68 24.00 -19.17 25.62
C ASP A 68 24.22 -20.18 24.48
N LEU A 69 23.18 -20.94 24.10
CA LEU A 69 23.22 -21.80 22.91
C LEU A 69 23.49 -21.02 21.62
N TYR A 70 22.85 -19.85 21.43
CA TYR A 70 23.10 -18.99 20.28
C TYR A 70 24.54 -18.46 20.28
N GLU A 71 25.08 -18.05 21.43
CA GLU A 71 26.45 -17.56 21.56
C GLU A 71 27.47 -18.65 21.23
N ILE A 72 27.24 -19.89 21.69
CA ILE A 72 28.08 -21.05 21.36
C ILE A 72 28.03 -21.35 19.86
N PHE A 73 26.83 -21.33 19.27
CA PHE A 73 26.64 -21.53 17.84
C PHE A 73 27.41 -20.49 17.01
N GLU A 74 27.20 -19.20 17.27
CA GLU A 74 27.89 -18.10 16.58
C GLU A 74 29.41 -18.22 16.73
N SER A 75 29.90 -18.43 17.95
CA SER A 75 31.34 -18.59 18.22
C SER A 75 31.95 -19.79 17.50
N THR A 76 31.18 -20.87 17.31
CA THR A 76 31.63 -22.06 16.58
C THR A 76 31.69 -21.78 15.09
N VAL A 77 30.67 -21.12 14.54
CA VAL A 77 30.62 -20.71 13.12
C VAL A 77 31.78 -19.76 12.79
N ASP A 78 32.03 -18.75 13.63
CA ASP A 78 33.13 -17.79 13.43
C ASP A 78 34.51 -18.47 13.34
N ARG A 79 34.73 -19.53 14.14
CA ARG A 79 35.98 -20.30 14.10
C ARG A 79 36.10 -21.18 12.87
N LEU A 80 34.97 -21.70 12.39
CA LEU A 80 34.93 -22.66 11.29
C LEU A 80 34.72 -21.99 9.92
N VAL A 81 34.39 -20.70 9.87
CA VAL A 81 33.97 -19.97 8.65
C VAL A 81 34.96 -20.10 7.49
N HIS A 82 36.25 -20.26 7.78
CA HIS A 82 37.30 -20.40 6.78
C HIS A 82 37.56 -21.84 6.31
N ASP A 83 36.93 -22.84 6.94
CA ASP A 83 37.08 -24.26 6.62
C ASP A 83 35.71 -24.87 6.29
N LEU A 84 35.38 -24.88 4.99
CA LEU A 84 34.10 -25.37 4.48
C LEU A 84 33.85 -26.85 4.80
N SER A 85 34.90 -27.67 4.83
CA SER A 85 34.80 -29.10 5.14
C SER A 85 34.37 -29.30 6.58
N LYS A 86 35.00 -28.60 7.54
CA LYS A 86 34.60 -28.66 8.95
C LYS A 86 33.23 -28.03 9.20
N MET A 87 32.88 -26.96 8.47
CA MET A 87 31.54 -26.38 8.50
C MET A 87 30.46 -27.36 8.04
N ALA A 88 30.72 -28.14 6.98
CA ALA A 88 29.79 -29.16 6.52
C ALA A 88 29.55 -30.24 7.59
N ILE A 89 30.62 -30.74 8.22
CA ILE A 89 30.52 -31.71 9.32
C ILE A 89 29.73 -31.14 10.49
N TYR A 90 29.98 -29.87 10.87
CA TYR A 90 29.24 -29.21 11.95
C TYR A 90 27.75 -29.09 11.61
N LYS A 91 27.42 -28.69 10.38
CA LYS A 91 26.03 -28.61 9.90
C LYS A 91 25.33 -29.97 9.97
N ASP A 92 25.99 -31.05 9.57
CA ASP A 92 25.37 -32.38 9.57
C ASP A 92 25.15 -32.90 10.99
N LYS A 93 26.08 -32.62 11.93
CA LYS A 93 25.86 -32.88 13.36
C LYS A 93 24.65 -32.11 13.93
N LEU A 94 24.47 -30.85 13.54
CA LEU A 94 23.31 -30.07 13.97
C LEU A 94 21.99 -30.63 13.43
N LYS A 95 21.98 -31.19 12.22
CA LYS A 95 20.79 -31.88 11.68
C LYS A 95 20.50 -33.16 12.45
N GLU A 96 21.52 -33.95 12.76
CA GLU A 96 21.35 -35.18 13.54
C GLU A 96 20.72 -34.89 14.91
N LEU A 97 21.21 -33.85 15.60
CA LEU A 97 20.62 -33.39 16.86
C LEU A 97 19.18 -32.90 16.69
N LEU A 98 18.86 -32.26 15.57
CA LEU A 98 17.49 -31.82 15.27
C LEU A 98 16.56 -33.01 15.05
N ASP A 99 16.99 -34.01 14.27
CA ASP A 99 16.22 -35.21 13.98
C ASP A 99 15.95 -35.99 15.28
N GLN A 100 16.94 -36.09 16.16
CA GLN A 100 16.78 -36.68 17.49
C GLN A 100 15.76 -35.90 18.33
N ALA A 101 15.83 -34.57 18.35
CA ALA A 101 14.89 -33.74 19.11
C ALA A 101 13.43 -33.85 18.62
N VAL A 102 13.22 -34.07 17.32
CA VAL A 102 11.89 -34.32 16.73
C VAL A 102 11.30 -35.64 17.23
N ILE A 103 12.14 -36.65 17.46
CA ILE A 103 11.74 -37.95 18.02
C ILE A 103 11.43 -37.82 19.51
N ASP A 104 12.32 -37.18 20.27
CA ASP A 104 12.21 -37.06 21.74
C ASP A 104 11.04 -36.16 22.16
N ILE A 105 10.73 -35.14 21.35
CA ILE A 105 9.60 -34.23 21.57
C ILE A 105 8.70 -34.32 20.32
N PRO A 106 7.79 -35.31 20.27
CA PRO A 106 6.86 -35.46 19.16
C PRO A 106 6.05 -34.16 19.04
N THR A 107 6.32 -33.40 17.99
CA THR A 107 5.48 -32.25 17.68
C THR A 107 4.14 -32.83 17.22
N VAL A 108 3.06 -32.54 17.96
CA VAL A 108 1.71 -32.94 17.55
C VAL A 108 1.54 -32.53 16.09
N PRO A 109 1.25 -33.47 15.17
CA PRO A 109 1.11 -33.13 13.76
C PRO A 109 0.17 -31.94 13.65
N LYS A 110 0.55 -30.93 12.87
CA LYS A 110 -0.28 -29.75 12.67
C LYS A 110 -1.53 -30.22 11.89
N LEU A 111 -2.53 -30.71 12.62
CA LEU A 111 -3.77 -31.20 12.08
C LEU A 111 -4.38 -30.09 11.23
N ASN A 112 -4.68 -30.41 9.97
CA ASN A 112 -5.36 -29.47 9.09
C ASN A 112 -6.74 -29.21 9.70
N GLY A 113 -6.92 -28.03 10.30
CA GLY A 113 -8.17 -27.69 11.00
C GLY A 113 -9.40 -27.92 10.13
N LYS A 114 -9.27 -27.72 8.81
CA LYS A 114 -10.33 -27.99 7.83
C LYS A 114 -10.70 -29.47 7.75
N ALA A 115 -9.71 -30.36 7.73
CA ALA A 115 -9.90 -31.80 7.69
C ALA A 115 -10.51 -32.33 9.00
N VAL A 116 -10.09 -31.78 10.14
CA VAL A 116 -10.67 -32.12 11.44
C VAL A 116 -12.11 -31.65 11.55
N MET A 117 -12.41 -30.43 11.10
CA MET A 117 -13.77 -29.91 11.08
C MET A 117 -14.68 -30.70 10.14
N SER A 118 -14.19 -31.07 8.95
CA SER A 118 -14.94 -31.91 8.01
C SER A 118 -15.21 -33.30 8.57
N SER A 119 -14.23 -33.90 9.27
CA SER A 119 -14.38 -35.19 9.98
C SER A 119 -15.38 -35.10 11.14
N MET A 120 -15.31 -34.06 11.97
CA MET A 120 -16.21 -33.87 13.11
C MET A 120 -17.65 -33.56 12.70
N LEU A 121 -17.84 -32.81 11.62
CA LEU A 121 -19.16 -32.38 11.15
C LEU A 121 -19.77 -33.34 10.12
N GLY A 122 -19.00 -34.28 9.58
CA GLY A 122 -19.45 -35.21 8.53
C GLY A 122 -19.78 -34.54 7.19
N VAL A 123 -19.42 -33.27 7.01
CA VAL A 123 -19.72 -32.48 5.81
C VAL A 123 -18.47 -32.42 4.94
N LYS A 124 -18.57 -32.96 3.72
CA LYS A 124 -17.56 -32.74 2.68
C LYS A 124 -17.80 -31.37 2.06
N GLU A 125 -16.73 -30.61 1.88
CA GLU A 125 -16.78 -29.30 1.25
C GLU A 125 -17.30 -29.44 -0.20
N PRO A 126 -18.30 -28.66 -0.62
CA PRO A 126 -18.74 -28.65 -2.02
C PRO A 126 -17.64 -28.08 -2.92
N ASP A 127 -17.37 -28.75 -4.05
CA ASP A 127 -16.29 -28.44 -5.01
C ASP A 127 -16.43 -27.04 -5.67
N GLU A 128 -17.63 -26.46 -5.64
CA GLU A 128 -17.88 -25.12 -6.14
C GLU A 128 -18.68 -24.29 -5.13
N GLN A 129 -18.01 -23.34 -4.49
CA GLN A 129 -18.68 -22.22 -3.86
C GLN A 129 -19.05 -21.21 -4.95
N THR A 130 -20.27 -21.31 -5.49
CA THR A 130 -20.88 -20.14 -6.13
C THR A 130 -21.23 -19.13 -5.03
N LEU A 131 -20.21 -18.41 -4.55
CA LEU A 131 -20.44 -17.17 -3.82
C LEU A 131 -21.11 -16.23 -4.81
N ASN A 132 -22.45 -16.17 -4.79
CA ASN A 132 -23.19 -15.08 -5.40
C ASN A 132 -22.92 -13.83 -4.57
N ASN A 133 -21.71 -13.29 -4.71
CA ASN A 133 -21.31 -12.03 -4.14
C ASN A 133 -22.13 -10.97 -4.86
N GLN A 134 -23.28 -10.63 -4.30
CA GLN A 134 -24.10 -9.51 -4.75
C GLN A 134 -23.24 -8.25 -4.64
N ASN A 135 -22.58 -7.93 -5.76
CA ASN A 135 -21.67 -6.82 -6.01
C ASN A 135 -21.56 -5.77 -4.88
N LEU A 136 -20.41 -5.80 -4.20
CA LEU A 136 -19.59 -4.65 -3.82
C LEU A 136 -20.38 -3.39 -3.36
N ARG A 137 -20.81 -3.37 -2.09
CA ARG A 137 -21.10 -2.09 -1.42
C ARG A 137 -19.83 -1.24 -1.46
N LYS A 138 -19.90 -0.08 -2.12
CA LYS A 138 -18.81 0.91 -2.07
C LYS A 138 -18.60 1.34 -0.62
N THR A 139 -17.39 1.20 -0.12
CA THR A 139 -17.01 1.79 1.16
C THR A 139 -16.92 3.31 1.01
N LYS A 140 -17.24 4.03 2.08
CA LYS A 140 -17.15 5.50 2.13
C LYS A 140 -15.70 5.90 1.79
N GLY A 141 -15.51 6.61 0.69
CA GLY A 141 -14.18 7.03 0.21
C GLY A 141 -13.67 6.34 -1.06
N SER A 142 -14.41 5.39 -1.66
CA SER A 142 -14.14 4.94 -3.04
C SER A 142 -14.50 6.05 -4.02
N GLY A 143 -13.62 7.05 -4.12
CA GLY A 143 -13.75 8.21 -4.98
C GLY A 143 -13.98 7.80 -6.43
N CYS A 144 -14.98 8.42 -7.06
CA CYS A 144 -15.09 8.43 -8.50
C CYS A 144 -13.85 9.18 -9.02
N PHE A 145 -12.93 8.48 -9.67
CA PHE A 145 -11.77 9.07 -10.35
C PHE A 145 -12.22 9.82 -11.62
N SER A 146 -13.25 10.66 -11.54
CA SER A 146 -13.56 11.59 -12.61
C SER A 146 -12.61 12.78 -12.52
N ARG A 147 -11.66 12.83 -13.46
CA ARG A 147 -10.83 14.00 -13.67
C ARG A 147 -11.73 15.21 -13.98
N PHE A 148 -11.40 16.36 -13.40
CA PHE A 148 -12.02 17.64 -13.76
C PHE A 148 -11.74 17.95 -15.23
N LYS A 149 -12.81 18.07 -16.05
CA LYS A 149 -12.68 18.39 -17.48
C LYS A 149 -12.40 19.89 -17.66
N PRO A 150 -11.41 20.29 -18.48
CA PRO A 150 -11.20 21.70 -18.82
C PRO A 150 -12.36 22.24 -19.67
N ILE A 151 -12.59 23.56 -19.59
CA ILE A 151 -13.71 24.24 -20.27
C ILE A 151 -13.73 23.96 -21.78
N ALA A 152 -12.56 23.88 -22.42
CA ALA A 152 -12.45 23.57 -23.85
C ALA A 152 -13.08 22.20 -24.19
N GLU A 153 -12.80 21.16 -23.40
CA GLU A 153 -13.38 19.83 -23.60
C GLU A 153 -14.91 19.87 -23.41
N VAL A 154 -15.39 20.55 -22.37
CA VAL A 154 -16.83 20.72 -22.14
C VAL A 154 -17.51 21.44 -23.30
N THR A 155 -16.92 22.53 -23.79
CA THR A 155 -17.48 23.30 -24.92
C THR A 155 -17.48 22.51 -26.23
N ALA A 156 -16.45 21.71 -26.50
CA ALA A 156 -16.39 20.84 -27.67
C ALA A 156 -17.46 19.72 -27.60
N GLU A 157 -17.64 19.12 -26.42
CA GLU A 157 -18.64 18.09 -26.18
C GLU A 157 -20.06 18.66 -26.35
N GLU A 158 -20.34 19.88 -25.87
CA GLU A 158 -21.62 20.56 -26.08
C GLU A 158 -21.86 20.98 -27.54
N LEU A 159 -20.85 21.47 -28.25
CA LEU A 159 -20.94 21.76 -29.69
C LEU A 159 -21.21 20.48 -30.50
N SER A 160 -20.63 19.36 -30.09
CA SER A 160 -20.84 18.07 -30.77
C SER A 160 -22.30 17.61 -30.71
N LYS A 161 -23.00 17.91 -29.60
CA LYS A 161 -24.41 17.59 -29.36
C LYS A 161 -25.39 18.50 -30.09
N ARG A 162 -24.94 19.65 -30.62
CA ARG A 162 -25.84 20.58 -31.34
C ARG A 162 -26.36 19.95 -32.62
N ARG A 163 -27.67 20.09 -32.84
CA ARG A 163 -28.35 19.69 -34.08
C ARG A 163 -27.77 20.43 -35.29
N THR A 164 -27.63 19.73 -36.41
CA THR A 164 -27.26 20.30 -37.70
C THR A 164 -28.48 20.90 -38.38
N CYS A 165 -28.29 21.98 -39.14
CA CYS A 165 -29.36 22.52 -39.99
C CYS A 165 -29.70 21.54 -41.11
N GLY A 166 -30.98 21.23 -41.30
CA GLY A 166 -31.45 20.28 -42.31
C GLY A 166 -31.25 20.73 -43.77
N LEU A 167 -30.90 22.00 -44.01
CA LEU A 167 -30.61 22.50 -45.36
C LEU A 167 -29.11 22.58 -45.68
N CYS A 168 -28.28 23.07 -44.75
CA CYS A 168 -26.85 23.30 -45.01
C CYS A 168 -25.90 22.39 -44.22
N GLY A 169 -26.43 21.55 -43.33
CA GLY A 169 -25.66 20.59 -42.54
C GLY A 169 -24.78 21.20 -41.42
N GLN A 170 -24.78 22.52 -41.25
CA GLN A 170 -23.90 23.19 -40.27
C GLN A 170 -24.45 23.13 -38.84
N LYS A 171 -23.57 22.97 -37.84
CA LYS A 171 -23.88 22.98 -36.39
C LYS A 171 -23.92 24.40 -35.79
N ALA A 172 -24.24 25.40 -36.61
CA ALA A 172 -24.17 26.83 -36.26
C ALA A 172 -25.37 27.34 -35.44
N GLY A 173 -26.18 26.45 -34.83
CA GLY A 173 -27.24 26.84 -33.90
C GLY A 173 -28.44 27.58 -34.52
N HIS A 174 -28.66 27.48 -35.83
CA HIS A 174 -29.86 28.02 -36.49
C HIS A 174 -30.85 26.89 -36.86
N THR A 175 -32.12 27.25 -37.06
CA THR A 175 -33.19 26.32 -37.42
C THR A 175 -33.77 26.72 -38.78
N PHE A 176 -34.14 25.74 -39.60
CA PHE A 176 -34.78 25.99 -40.89
C PHE A 176 -36.15 26.67 -40.69
N VAL A 177 -36.39 27.77 -41.40
CA VAL A 177 -37.71 28.42 -41.50
C VAL A 177 -38.01 28.67 -42.97
N PRO A 178 -39.08 28.08 -43.55
CA PRO A 178 -39.48 28.34 -44.93
C PRO A 178 -40.15 29.72 -45.03
N LEU A 179 -39.58 30.63 -45.82
CA LEU A 179 -40.25 31.88 -46.22
C LEU A 179 -41.12 31.61 -47.45
N VAL A 180 -42.43 31.82 -47.34
CA VAL A 180 -43.37 31.78 -48.48
C VAL A 180 -43.71 33.21 -48.88
N GLN A 181 -43.37 33.63 -50.11
CA GLN A 181 -43.85 34.92 -50.64
C GLN A 181 -45.30 34.79 -51.15
N PRO A 182 -46.15 35.83 -51.00
CA PRO A 182 -47.54 35.79 -51.43
C PRO A 182 -47.70 35.79 -52.96
N HIS A 183 -48.74 35.09 -53.43
CA HIS A 183 -49.03 34.70 -54.81
C HIS A 183 -49.49 35.88 -55.69
N ASN A 184 -48.97 35.99 -56.92
CA ASN A 184 -49.52 36.86 -57.98
C ASN A 184 -50.52 36.06 -58.84
N PRO A 185 -51.81 36.42 -58.97
CA PRO A 185 -52.87 35.47 -59.35
C PRO A 185 -53.00 35.07 -60.83
N SER A 186 -52.09 35.42 -61.72
CA SER A 186 -52.34 35.35 -63.17
C SER A 186 -51.64 34.22 -63.95
N LEU A 187 -51.00 33.24 -63.31
CA LEU A 187 -50.44 32.07 -64.03
C LEU A 187 -50.74 30.76 -63.31
N VAL A 188 -51.60 29.93 -63.93
CA VAL A 188 -51.85 28.55 -63.54
C VAL A 188 -50.64 27.70 -63.94
N GLY A 189 -49.79 27.35 -62.97
CA GLY A 189 -48.68 26.43 -63.21
C GLY A 189 -47.65 26.41 -62.09
N LYS A 190 -47.62 25.29 -61.34
CA LYS A 190 -46.55 24.80 -60.44
C LYS A 190 -45.95 25.83 -59.46
N LYS A 191 -46.36 25.77 -58.19
CA LYS A 191 -45.65 26.43 -57.08
C LYS A 191 -44.22 25.87 -56.98
N SER A 192 -43.21 26.62 -57.40
CA SER A 192 -41.81 26.34 -57.08
C SER A 192 -41.47 27.02 -55.75
N VAL A 193 -41.34 26.24 -54.68
CA VAL A 193 -40.81 26.73 -53.40
C VAL A 193 -39.29 26.62 -53.47
N ARG A 194 -38.56 27.74 -53.57
CA ARG A 194 -37.11 27.74 -53.35
C ARG A 194 -36.83 27.71 -51.86
N LEU A 195 -36.16 26.66 -51.40
CA LEU A 195 -35.65 26.55 -50.04
C LEU A 195 -34.34 27.35 -49.96
N VAL A 196 -34.31 28.40 -49.14
CA VAL A 196 -33.11 29.20 -48.92
C VAL A 196 -32.79 29.18 -47.43
N CYS A 197 -31.54 28.87 -47.08
CA CYS A 197 -31.08 29.03 -45.71
C CYS A 197 -31.07 30.54 -45.39
N PRO A 198 -31.66 31.01 -44.27
CA PRO A 198 -31.61 32.43 -43.95
C PRO A 198 -30.14 32.88 -43.96
N PRO A 199 -29.81 33.99 -44.66
CA PRO A 199 -28.45 34.49 -44.69
C PRO A 199 -28.05 34.76 -43.25
N PHE A 200 -26.88 34.25 -42.86
CA PHE A 200 -26.23 34.58 -41.61
C PHE A 200 -26.43 36.07 -41.36
N ALA A 201 -27.18 36.44 -40.32
CA ALA A 201 -26.94 37.73 -39.70
C ALA A 201 -25.53 37.64 -39.15
N LEU A 202 -24.55 38.02 -39.98
CA LEU A 202 -23.25 38.51 -39.55
C LEU A 202 -23.55 39.67 -38.60
N ARG A 203 -23.80 39.35 -37.34
CA ARG A 203 -23.53 40.31 -36.28
C ARG A 203 -22.02 40.24 -36.10
N ALA A 204 -21.35 40.97 -36.98
CA ALA A 204 -20.00 41.43 -36.78
C ALA A 204 -19.88 41.94 -35.34
N TYR A 205 -18.80 41.54 -34.69
CA TYR A 205 -18.26 42.23 -33.53
C TYR A 205 -18.23 43.73 -33.81
N ILE A 206 -18.79 44.53 -32.91
CA ILE A 206 -18.29 45.87 -32.62
C ILE A 206 -18.28 45.99 -31.10
N ASP A 207 -17.05 46.12 -30.60
CA ASP A 207 -16.52 46.49 -29.28
C ASP A 207 -16.87 45.67 -28.03
#